data_AF-A0A7S1RT76-F1
#
_entry.id   AF-A0A7S1RT76-F1
#
_cell.length_a   1.000
_cell.length_b   1.000
_cell.length_c   1.000
_cell.angle_alpha   90.00
_cell.angle_beta   90.00
_cell.angle_gamma   90.00
#
_symmetry.space_group_name_H-M   'P 1'
#
loop_
_entity.id
_entity.type
_entity.pdbx_description
1 polymer ?
#
loop_
_entity_poly.entity_id
_entity_poly.type
_entity_poly.pdbx_seq_one_letter_code
_entity_poly.pdbx_strand_id
1 'polypeptide(L)'
;KGSPLIQLLVKLPVFRPPPQAQTGEGFRMQVESLLGFLLSPSPQDNHINPSRAQCSAKAVHFTGLQRKTRPALNASLSQVRQQLKELQEQALTVINTLIRGGDGPRQAVLEWFGAVMTGTESRSKMSNQLGHPGQVIDMMEHAQ
;
A
#
# COMPACT_ATOMS: atom_id res chain seq x y z
N LYS A 1 18.08 -14.13 21.87
CA LYS A 1 19.05 -13.26 21.16
C LYS A 1 18.64 -13.23 19.70
N GLY A 2 18.41 -12.03 19.13
CA GLY A 2 17.92 -11.89 17.76
C GLY A 2 18.93 -12.32 16.70
N SER A 3 18.45 -12.71 15.51
CA SER A 3 19.32 -13.06 14.38
C SER A 3 20.16 -11.84 13.94
N PRO A 4 21.48 -11.99 13.75
CA PRO A 4 22.34 -10.90 13.28
C PRO A 4 21.94 -10.40 11.89
N LEU A 5 21.33 -11.26 11.07
CA LEU A 5 20.81 -10.89 9.76
C LEU A 5 19.67 -9.85 9.88
N ILE A 6 18.77 -10.06 10.85
CA ILE A 6 17.64 -9.14 11.08
C ILE A 6 18.15 -7.77 11.53
N GLN A 7 19.17 -7.76 12.39
CA GLN A 7 19.82 -6.55 12.87
C GLN A 7 20.53 -5.78 11.74
N LEU A 8 21.10 -6.51 10.77
CA LEU A 8 21.72 -5.89 9.60
C LEU A 8 20.67 -5.35 8.62
N LEU A 9 19.60 -6.12 8.38
CA LEU A 9 18.54 -5.77 7.44
C LEU A 9 17.89 -4.42 7.76
N VAL A 10 17.58 -4.16 9.04
CA VAL A 10 16.95 -2.90 9.46
C VAL A 10 17.86 -1.68 9.39
N LYS A 11 19.18 -1.89 9.21
CA LYS A 11 20.16 -0.82 9.02
C LYS A 11 20.41 -0.50 7.55
N LEU A 12 19.89 -1.32 6.62
CA LEU A 12 20.07 -1.06 5.21
C LEU A 12 19.25 0.17 4.78
N PRO A 13 19.77 1.01 3.87
CA PRO A 13 19.04 2.17 3.35
C PRO A 13 17.70 1.81 2.68
N VAL A 14 17.60 0.58 2.15
CA VAL A 14 16.35 0.06 1.58
C VAL A 14 15.28 -0.17 2.64
N PHE A 15 15.64 -0.41 3.91
CA PHE A 15 14.64 -0.59 4.97
C PHE A 15 13.93 0.72 5.30
N ARG A 16 14.70 1.81 5.37
CA ARG A 16 14.20 3.17 5.55
C ARG A 16 15.05 4.13 4.72
N PRO A 17 14.50 4.67 3.61
CA PRO A 17 15.17 5.68 2.82
C PRO A 17 15.56 6.88 3.70
N PRO A 18 16.72 7.51 3.48
CA PRO A 18 17.17 8.64 4.29
C PRO A 18 16.14 9.78 4.25
N PRO A 19 15.87 10.44 5.40
CA PRO A 19 14.91 11.53 5.46
C PRO A 19 15.33 12.64 4.50
N GLN A 20 14.44 13.02 3.58
CA GLN A 20 14.59 14.24 2.78
C GLN A 20 13.54 15.24 3.27
N ALA A 21 13.88 16.52 3.27
CA ALA A 21 13.13 17.59 3.93
C ALA A 21 11.79 17.98 3.24
N GLN A 22 11.08 17.05 2.58
CA GLN A 22 9.92 17.38 1.75
C GLN A 22 8.64 16.62 2.13
N THR A 23 7.54 17.34 1.99
CA THR A 23 6.16 16.87 1.89
C THR A 23 6.06 15.69 0.92
N GLY A 24 5.46 14.57 1.36
CA GLY A 24 5.33 13.35 0.54
C GLY A 24 6.09 12.14 1.09
N GLU A 25 6.68 12.24 2.29
CA GLU A 25 7.42 11.16 2.95
C GLU A 25 6.65 9.83 2.99
N GLY A 26 5.33 9.87 3.23
CA GLY A 26 4.51 8.67 3.31
C GLY A 26 4.41 7.89 2.00
N PHE A 27 4.22 8.57 0.87
CA PHE A 27 4.19 7.93 -0.45
C PHE A 27 5.56 7.37 -0.83
N ARG A 28 6.62 8.14 -0.58
CA ARG A 28 8.00 7.67 -0.83
C ARG A 28 8.33 6.43 -0.01
N MET A 29 7.95 6.40 1.27
CA MET A 29 8.13 5.23 2.12
C MET A 29 7.37 4.01 1.58
N GLN A 30 6.18 4.19 1.00
CA GLN A 30 5.44 3.10 0.37
C GLN A 30 6.12 2.56 -0.90
N VAL A 31 6.81 3.40 -1.67
CA VAL A 31 7.35 3.03 -3.00
C VAL A 31 8.84 2.68 -2.97
N GLU A 32 9.63 3.23 -2.06
CA GLU A 32 11.09 3.10 -2.06
C GLU A 32 11.65 2.28 -0.90
N SER A 33 10.82 1.90 0.07
CA SER A 33 11.27 1.10 1.21
C SER A 33 10.91 -0.39 1.07
N LEU A 34 11.67 -1.24 1.75
CA LEU A 34 11.47 -2.68 1.78
C LEU A 34 10.06 -3.05 2.28
N LEU A 35 9.64 -2.45 3.39
CA LEU A 35 8.29 -2.67 3.93
C LEU A 35 7.22 -2.09 3.01
N GLY A 36 7.53 -0.99 2.30
CA GLY A 36 6.70 -0.43 1.24
C GLY A 36 6.46 -1.44 0.12
N PHE A 37 7.52 -2.02 -0.46
CA PHE A 37 7.39 -3.05 -1.49
C PHE A 37 6.61 -4.29 -1.03
N LEU A 38 6.75 -4.66 0.25
CA LEU A 38 6.06 -5.80 0.83
C LEU A 38 4.57 -5.53 1.09
N LEU A 39 4.22 -4.31 1.48
CA LEU A 39 2.87 -3.94 1.93
C LEU A 39 2.05 -3.15 0.90
N SER A 40 2.70 -2.61 -0.13
CA SER A 40 2.05 -1.81 -1.18
C SER A 40 1.15 -2.58 -2.14
N PRO A 41 1.34 -3.88 -2.45
CA PRO A 41 0.50 -4.54 -3.44
C PRO A 41 -0.98 -4.54 -3.06
N SER A 42 -1.81 -3.81 -3.83
CA SER A 42 -3.26 -3.77 -3.67
C SER A 42 -3.97 -4.16 -4.97
N PRO A 43 -5.08 -4.91 -4.91
CA PRO A 43 -5.90 -5.20 -6.09
C PRO A 43 -6.59 -3.95 -6.67
N GLN A 44 -6.57 -2.84 -5.94
CA GLN A 44 -7.11 -1.55 -6.38
C GLN A 44 -6.10 -0.73 -7.21
N ASP A 45 -4.83 -1.13 -7.23
CA ASP A 45 -3.79 -0.39 -7.92
C ASP A 45 -3.95 -0.51 -9.44
N ASN A 46 -4.00 0.62 -10.12
CA ASN A 46 -3.73 0.67 -11.55
C ASN A 46 -2.21 0.52 -11.73
N HIS A 47 -1.77 -0.20 -12.78
CA HIS A 47 -0.37 -0.56 -13.06
C HIS A 47 0.66 0.36 -12.38
N ILE A 48 1.30 -0.13 -11.29
CA ILE A 48 2.30 0.65 -10.55
C ILE A 48 3.59 0.84 -11.37
N ASN A 49 3.81 0.03 -12.40
CA ASN A 49 5.01 0.13 -13.22
C ASN A 49 4.71 -0.12 -14.71
N PRO A 50 4.78 0.90 -15.59
CA PRO A 50 4.60 0.72 -17.03
C PRO A 50 5.77 -0.04 -17.69
N SER A 51 6.91 -0.21 -17.00
CA SER A 51 8.11 -0.84 -17.57
C SER A 51 8.25 -2.34 -17.30
N ARG A 52 7.36 -2.97 -16.50
CA ARG A 52 7.43 -4.40 -16.19
C ARG A 52 6.11 -5.10 -16.51
N ALA A 53 6.24 -6.31 -17.06
CA ALA A 53 5.20 -7.23 -17.54
C ALA A 53 4.19 -7.72 -16.46
N GLN A 54 3.89 -6.92 -15.44
CA GLN A 54 2.91 -7.25 -14.41
C GLN A 54 1.56 -6.63 -14.77
N CYS A 55 0.61 -7.51 -15.07
CA CYS A 55 -0.78 -7.14 -15.28
C CYS A 55 -1.43 -6.80 -13.92
N SER A 56 -2.10 -5.65 -13.83
CA SER A 56 -2.91 -5.31 -12.65
C SER A 56 -4.01 -6.35 -12.42
N ALA A 57 -4.50 -6.51 -11.19
CA ALA A 57 -5.65 -7.40 -10.92
C ALA A 57 -6.88 -7.00 -11.77
N LYS A 58 -7.03 -5.68 -12.00
CA LYS A 58 -7.98 -5.12 -12.97
C LYS A 58 -7.72 -5.64 -14.39
N ALA A 59 -6.46 -5.62 -14.84
CA ALA A 59 -6.06 -6.11 -16.15
C ALA A 59 -6.30 -7.64 -16.33
N VAL A 60 -6.11 -8.43 -15.28
CA VAL A 60 -6.24 -9.89 -15.35
C VAL A 60 -7.70 -10.33 -15.22
N HIS A 61 -8.44 -9.74 -14.29
CA HIS A 61 -9.77 -10.23 -13.92
C HIS A 61 -10.93 -9.38 -14.46
N PHE A 62 -10.66 -8.17 -14.96
CA PHE A 62 -11.70 -7.18 -15.27
C PHE A 62 -11.54 -6.43 -16.61
N THR A 63 -10.53 -6.72 -17.45
CA THR A 63 -10.39 -6.10 -18.79
C THR A 63 -11.34 -6.70 -19.82
N GLY A 64 -11.88 -5.86 -20.71
CA GLY A 64 -12.75 -6.31 -21.81
C GLY A 64 -14.18 -6.71 -21.39
N LEU A 65 -14.55 -6.49 -20.13
CA LEU A 65 -15.76 -7.03 -19.54
C LEU A 65 -16.80 -5.93 -19.29
N GLN A 66 -17.53 -5.53 -20.33
CA GLN A 66 -18.66 -4.61 -20.17
C GLN A 66 -19.87 -5.25 -19.46
N ARG A 67 -20.01 -6.59 -19.46
CA ARG A 67 -21.05 -7.33 -18.74
C ARG A 67 -20.53 -8.69 -18.25
N LYS A 68 -20.35 -8.86 -16.94
CA LYS A 68 -20.15 -10.17 -16.28
C LYS A 68 -21.47 -10.68 -15.72
N THR A 69 -21.71 -11.98 -15.81
CA THR A 69 -22.75 -12.62 -15.01
C THR A 69 -22.35 -12.56 -13.52
N ARG A 70 -23.33 -12.47 -12.62
CA ARG A 70 -23.06 -12.45 -11.16
C ARG A 70 -22.15 -13.62 -10.71
N PRO A 71 -22.32 -14.87 -11.20
CA PRO A 71 -21.41 -15.96 -10.86
C PRO A 71 -19.95 -15.72 -11.29
N ALA A 72 -19.74 -15.19 -12.51
CA ALA A 72 -18.40 -14.91 -13.01
C ALA A 72 -17.71 -13.77 -12.23
N LEU A 73 -18.48 -12.76 -11.79
CA LEU A 73 -17.98 -11.70 -10.93
C LEU A 73 -17.61 -12.24 -9.54
N ASN A 74 -18.45 -13.07 -8.94
CA ASN A 74 -18.18 -13.68 -7.65
C ASN A 74 -16.93 -14.57 -7.68
N ALA A 75 -16.75 -15.36 -8.74
CA ALA A 75 -15.54 -16.18 -8.91
C ALA A 75 -14.27 -15.32 -8.95
N SER A 76 -14.28 -14.22 -9.73
CA SER A 76 -13.13 -13.30 -9.79
C SER A 76 -12.87 -12.60 -8.46
N LEU A 77 -13.90 -12.18 -7.73
CA LEU A 77 -13.75 -11.59 -6.41
C LEU A 77 -13.15 -12.58 -5.40
N SER A 78 -13.61 -13.83 -5.40
CA SER A 78 -13.06 -14.88 -4.53
C SER A 78 -11.59 -15.12 -4.81
N GLN A 79 -11.20 -15.20 -6.09
CA GLN A 79 -9.81 -15.39 -6.49
C GLN A 79 -8.91 -14.22 -6.05
N VAL A 80 -9.34 -12.98 -6.30
CA VAL A 80 -8.59 -11.78 -5.88
C VAL A 80 -8.44 -11.72 -4.36
N ARG A 81 -9.50 -12.05 -3.62
CA ARG A 81 -9.46 -12.12 -2.14
C ARG A 81 -8.49 -13.16 -1.63
N GLN A 82 -8.45 -14.34 -2.26
CA GLN A 82 -7.52 -15.39 -1.88
C GLN A 82 -6.07 -14.95 -2.12
N GLN A 83 -5.75 -14.40 -3.28
CA GLN A 83 -4.42 -13.90 -3.60
C GLN A 83 -3.97 -12.79 -2.63
N LEU A 84 -4.89 -11.86 -2.30
CA LEU A 84 -4.60 -10.81 -1.32
C LEU A 84 -4.32 -11.40 0.07
N LYS A 85 -5.08 -12.41 0.49
CA LYS A 85 -4.86 -13.09 1.77
C LYS A 85 -3.47 -13.74 1.83
N GLU A 86 -3.08 -14.44 0.78
CA GLU A 86 -1.75 -15.09 0.69
C GLU A 86 -0.62 -14.05 0.78
N LEU A 87 -0.74 -12.92 0.08
CA LEU A 87 0.22 -11.81 0.17
C LEU A 87 0.28 -11.22 1.59
N GLN A 88 -0.87 -11.02 2.23
CA GLN A 88 -0.94 -10.50 3.60
C GLN A 88 -0.31 -11.46 4.62
N GLU A 89 -0.52 -12.76 4.48
CA GLU A 89 0.08 -13.78 5.36
C GLU A 89 1.62 -13.81 5.22
N GLN A 90 2.12 -13.69 3.99
CA GLN A 90 3.56 -13.59 3.73
C GLN A 90 4.15 -12.32 4.35
N ALA A 91 3.48 -11.18 4.15
CA ALA A 91 3.91 -9.90 4.72
C ALA A 91 3.93 -9.94 6.26
N LEU A 92 2.89 -10.49 6.88
CA LEU A 92 2.81 -10.68 8.33
C LEU A 92 3.92 -11.59 8.84
N THR A 93 4.28 -12.64 8.11
CA THR A 93 5.39 -13.54 8.49
C THR A 93 6.72 -12.80 8.57
N VAL A 94 7.01 -11.96 7.57
CA VAL A 94 8.22 -11.13 7.56
C VAL A 94 8.21 -10.11 8.69
N ILE A 95 7.11 -9.38 8.88
CA ILE A 95 6.97 -8.38 9.94
C ILE A 95 7.10 -9.01 11.34
N ASN A 96 6.44 -10.15 11.58
CA ASN A 96 6.53 -10.85 12.85
C ASN A 96 7.96 -11.33 13.13
N THR A 97 8.66 -11.80 12.10
CA THR A 97 10.08 -12.15 12.21
C THR A 97 10.93 -10.95 12.62
N LEU A 98 10.72 -9.78 12.01
CA LEU A 98 11.41 -8.54 12.36
C LEU A 98 11.12 -8.11 13.81
N ILE A 99 9.86 -8.09 14.23
CA ILE A 99 9.43 -7.70 15.59
C ILE A 99 9.99 -8.63 16.67
N ARG A 100 10.13 -9.92 16.37
CA ARG A 100 10.74 -10.93 17.25
C ARG A 100 12.28 -10.92 17.21
N GLY A 101 12.87 -10.19 16.26
CA GLY A 101 14.32 -10.05 16.09
C GLY A 101 15.04 -9.23 17.17
N GLY A 102 14.32 -8.70 18.15
CA GLY A 102 14.85 -7.90 19.26
C GLY A 102 14.37 -6.46 19.22
N ASP A 103 14.79 -5.65 20.20
CA ASP A 103 14.23 -4.32 20.39
C ASP A 103 14.60 -3.34 19.27
N GLY A 104 15.84 -3.38 18.78
CA GLY A 104 16.27 -2.53 17.65
C GLY A 104 15.44 -2.74 16.37
N PRO A 105 15.32 -3.98 15.85
CA PRO A 105 14.49 -4.27 14.68
C PRO A 105 13.00 -3.97 14.89
N ARG A 106 12.48 -4.26 16.10
CA ARG A 106 11.10 -3.91 16.47
C ARG A 106 10.89 -2.39 16.40
N GLN A 107 11.79 -1.61 16.99
CA GLN A 107 11.73 -0.16 16.97
C GLN A 107 11.79 0.36 15.53
N ALA A 108 12.69 -0.17 14.69
CA ALA A 108 12.79 0.24 13.30
C ALA A 108 11.48 0.00 12.51
N VAL A 109 10.80 -1.12 12.74
CA VAL A 109 9.48 -1.40 12.15
C VAL A 109 8.43 -0.39 12.63
N LEU A 110 8.39 -0.11 13.94
CA LEU A 110 7.44 0.85 14.52
C LEU A 110 7.67 2.27 14.01
N GLU A 111 8.93 2.70 13.92
CA GLU A 111 9.29 4.00 13.36
C GLU A 111 8.91 4.11 11.88
N TRP A 112 9.06 3.02 11.12
CA TRP A 112 8.62 2.98 9.73
C TRP A 112 7.12 3.20 9.61
N PHE A 113 6.30 2.48 10.40
CA PHE A 113 4.85 2.69 10.43
C PHE A 113 4.49 4.11 10.87
N GLY A 114 5.17 4.63 11.89
CA GLY A 114 5.01 6.01 12.35
C GLY A 114 5.22 7.01 11.22
N ALA A 115 6.34 6.90 10.49
CA ALA A 115 6.69 7.78 9.38
C ALA A 115 5.68 7.71 8.21
N VAL A 116 5.14 6.52 7.91
CA VAL A 116 4.09 6.38 6.90
C VAL A 116 2.79 7.05 7.34
N MET A 117 2.38 6.88 8.60
CA MET A 117 1.16 7.48 9.13
C MET A 117 1.25 9.01 9.19
N THR A 118 2.37 9.56 9.68
CA THR A 118 2.58 11.02 9.70
C THR A 118 2.73 11.58 8.28
N GLY A 119 3.44 10.87 7.41
CA GLY A 119 3.66 11.28 6.02
C GLY A 119 2.41 11.21 5.12
N THR A 120 1.33 10.58 5.57
CA THR A 120 0.04 10.49 4.84
C THR A 120 -1.05 11.42 5.40
N GLU A 121 -0.75 12.18 6.46
CA GLU A 121 -1.71 13.06 7.13
C GLU A 121 -2.39 14.06 6.19
N SER A 122 -1.64 14.60 5.21
CA SER A 122 -2.16 15.55 4.22
C SER A 122 -3.24 14.93 3.31
N ARG A 123 -3.11 13.65 2.92
CA ARG A 123 -4.13 12.93 2.15
C ARG A 123 -5.41 12.74 2.96
N SER A 124 -5.28 12.38 4.23
CA SER A 124 -6.43 12.22 5.14
C SER A 124 -7.18 13.54 5.34
N LYS A 125 -6.46 14.66 5.45
CA LYS A 125 -7.05 16.00 5.55
C LYS A 125 -7.76 16.41 4.24
N MET A 126 -7.17 16.11 3.08
CA MET A 126 -7.76 16.44 1.78
C MET A 126 -9.04 15.63 1.50
N SER A 127 -9.10 14.37 1.94
CA SER A 127 -10.33 13.56 1.88
C SER A 127 -11.46 14.11 2.75
N ASN A 128 -11.15 14.80 3.85
CA ASN A 128 -12.14 15.43 4.71
C ASN A 128 -12.53 16.85 4.24
N GLN A 129 -11.72 17.48 3.39
CA GLN A 129 -11.99 18.78 2.77
C GLN A 129 -12.76 18.68 1.44
N LEU A 130 -12.71 17.53 0.78
CA LEU A 130 -13.66 17.17 -0.26
C LEU A 130 -15.01 16.94 0.41
N GLY A 131 -15.73 18.04 0.60
CA GLY A 131 -17.01 18.10 1.27
C GLY A 131 -18.04 17.17 0.64
N HIS A 132 -19.10 16.95 1.41
CA HIS A 132 -20.30 16.19 1.10
C HIS A 132 -20.58 16.11 -0.42
N PRO A 133 -20.91 14.94 -0.99
CA PRO A 133 -21.25 14.81 -2.42
C PRO A 133 -22.33 15.79 -2.94
N GLY A 134 -23.09 16.46 -2.05
CA GLY A 134 -23.97 17.57 -2.40
C GLY A 134 -23.26 18.83 -2.92
N GLN A 135 -22.04 19.15 -2.44
CA GLN A 135 -21.30 20.32 -2.92
C GLN A 135 -20.80 20.19 -4.36
N VAL A 136 -20.56 18.96 -4.83
CA VAL A 136 -20.18 18.70 -6.22
C VAL A 136 -21.39 18.85 -7.15
N ILE A 137 -22.59 18.56 -6.66
CA ILE A 137 -23.84 18.73 -7.41
C ILE A 137 -24.23 20.21 -7.49
N ASP A 138 -24.13 20.97 -6.37
CA ASP A 138 -24.36 22.42 -6.35
C ASP A 138 -23.41 23.20 -7.28
N MET A 139 -22.14 22.79 -7.39
CA MET A 139 -21.19 23.42 -8.32
C MET A 139 -21.51 23.14 -9.80
N MET A 140 -22.22 22.05 -10.11
CA MET A 140 -22.65 21.75 -11.48
C MET A 140 -23.98 22.45 -11.84
N GLU A 141 -24.87 22.69 -10.87
CA GLU A 141 -26.11 23.45 -11.10
C GLU A 141 -25.85 24.96 -11.29
N HIS A 142 -24.82 25.53 -10.66
CA HIS A 142 -24.46 26.95 -10.84
C HIS A 142 -23.58 27.26 -12.07
N ALA A 143 -23.27 26.24 -12.89
CA ALA A 143 -22.45 26.40 -14.10
C ALA A 143 -23.28 26.36 -15.41
N GLN A 144 -24.61 26.39 -15.33
CA GLN A 144 -25.54 26.61 -16.44
C GLN A 144 -26.09 28.04 -16.42
#